data_AF-A0A2N3ATV4-F1
#
_entry.id   AF-A0A2N3ATV4-F1
#
_cell.length_a   1.000
_cell.length_b   1.000
_cell.length_c   1.000
_cell.angle_alpha   90.00
_cell.angle_beta   90.00
_cell.angle_gamma   90.00
#
_symmetry.space_group_name_H-M   'P 1'
#
loop_
_entity.id
_entity.type
_entity.pdbx_description
1 polymer ?
#
loop_
_entity_poly.entity_id
_entity_poly.type
_entity_poly.pdbx_seq_one_letter_code
_entity_poly.pdbx_strand_id
1 'polypeptide(L)'
;MSAAHDQVVEQALAWIDAGKRAALATVIETWGSAPRPVGSQLAISAAAELAGSVSGGCVEGAVVAEALEALEDGQPRVLEFGVSDDQAFAVGLACGGRIRVMVEPIGGESGAHPVHPDWNKTIRKLCDQYGSLLIFDEVVTGFRLDMGGAQKLYNIMPDITVLGKIITHGYPSSGAVAGRKDVMKVCSGSMGDKIFVGGTLAANPISMAACYYALKYMAENDAVAKATAYANRLTKALNDLYATRPDLGFFVYNFGAIMHYMTTAFFSIDLNAPNALTEIFSRNQVADDYQVVTMAHGLCTLAGTRMYTCMQHDDASLKKTL
;
A
#
# COMPACT_ATOMS: atom_id res chain seq x y z
N MET A 1 -12.61 -8.62 -24.54
CA MET A 1 -11.17 -8.28 -24.44
C MET A 1 -10.52 -9.43 -23.71
N SER A 2 -9.37 -9.94 -24.16
CA SER A 2 -8.83 -11.23 -23.70
C SER A 2 -8.17 -11.15 -22.33
N ALA A 3 -8.33 -12.22 -21.54
CA ALA A 3 -7.77 -12.39 -20.19
C ALA A 3 -6.22 -12.41 -20.12
N ALA A 4 -5.52 -12.30 -21.25
CA ALA A 4 -4.06 -12.29 -21.34
C ALA A 4 -3.41 -10.95 -20.88
N HIS A 5 -4.21 -9.96 -20.49
CA HIS A 5 -3.72 -8.68 -19.97
C HIS A 5 -3.61 -8.63 -18.44
N ASP A 6 -4.24 -9.58 -17.73
CA ASP A 6 -4.30 -9.60 -16.26
C ASP A 6 -3.39 -10.68 -15.65
N GLN A 7 -2.64 -11.42 -16.48
CA GLN A 7 -1.72 -12.51 -16.10
C GLN A 7 -0.27 -12.26 -16.54
N VAL A 8 0.14 -11.00 -16.62
CA VAL A 8 1.42 -10.60 -17.25
C VAL A 8 2.63 -11.05 -16.43
N VAL A 9 2.54 -10.97 -15.10
CA VAL A 9 3.61 -11.39 -14.18
C VAL A 9 3.69 -12.92 -14.14
N GLU A 10 2.54 -13.58 -14.10
CA GLU A 10 2.38 -15.04 -14.11
C GLU A 10 2.97 -15.63 -15.39
N GLN A 11 2.74 -15.01 -16.54
CA GLN A 11 3.31 -15.45 -17.81
C GLN A 11 4.82 -15.20 -17.90
N ALA A 12 5.33 -14.12 -17.31
CA ALA A 12 6.78 -13.88 -17.19
C ALA A 12 7.45 -14.94 -16.29
N LEU A 13 6.83 -15.27 -15.15
CA LEU A 13 7.28 -16.33 -14.25
C LEU A 13 7.27 -17.70 -14.93
N ALA A 14 6.18 -18.05 -15.64
CA ALA A 14 6.10 -19.31 -16.38
C ALA A 14 7.18 -19.45 -17.47
N TRP A 15 7.64 -18.34 -18.06
CA TRP A 15 8.80 -18.36 -18.95
C TRP A 15 10.12 -18.59 -18.21
N ILE A 16 10.31 -17.96 -17.05
CA ILE A 16 11.49 -18.16 -16.19
C ILE A 16 11.58 -19.61 -15.70
N ASP A 17 10.47 -20.18 -15.22
CA ASP A 17 10.38 -21.57 -14.77
C ASP A 17 10.63 -22.57 -15.93
N ALA A 18 10.27 -22.20 -17.17
CA ALA A 18 10.60 -22.93 -18.39
C ALA A 18 12.06 -22.71 -18.87
N GLY A 19 12.90 -22.03 -18.09
CA GLY A 19 14.32 -21.79 -18.39
C GLY A 19 14.57 -20.67 -19.41
N LYS A 20 13.57 -19.87 -19.78
CA LYS A 20 13.74 -18.69 -20.64
C LYS A 20 14.13 -17.48 -19.78
N ARG A 21 14.87 -16.54 -20.36
CA ARG A 21 14.99 -15.18 -19.79
C ARG A 21 13.73 -14.38 -20.16
N ALA A 22 13.27 -13.51 -19.26
CA ALA A 22 12.12 -12.63 -19.49
C ALA A 22 12.32 -11.26 -18.84
N ALA A 23 11.82 -10.21 -19.49
CA ALA A 23 11.79 -8.84 -19.01
C ALA A 23 10.34 -8.38 -18.82
N LEU A 24 10.12 -7.46 -17.88
CA LEU A 24 8.81 -6.89 -17.57
C LEU A 24 8.83 -5.38 -17.76
N ALA A 25 8.24 -4.91 -18.86
CA ALA A 25 7.97 -3.49 -19.07
C ALA A 25 6.67 -3.12 -18.33
N THR A 26 6.71 -2.03 -17.56
CA THR A 26 5.52 -1.49 -16.87
C THR A 26 5.31 -0.05 -17.34
N VAL A 27 4.05 0.34 -17.59
CA VAL A 27 3.67 1.74 -17.82
C VAL A 27 3.87 2.49 -16.50
N ILE A 28 5.03 3.14 -16.41
CA ILE A 28 5.42 3.97 -15.26
C ILE A 28 4.98 5.44 -15.41
N GLU A 29 4.28 5.85 -16.47
CA GLU A 29 3.24 6.90 -16.41
C GLU A 29 2.42 7.02 -17.70
N THR A 30 1.42 7.89 -17.61
CA THR A 30 0.57 8.41 -18.68
C THR A 30 0.34 9.91 -18.45
N TRP A 31 0.58 10.75 -19.47
CA TRP A 31 0.07 12.13 -19.51
C TRP A 31 -0.72 12.33 -20.80
N GLY A 32 -1.80 13.11 -20.73
CA GLY A 32 -2.79 13.21 -21.81
C GLY A 32 -3.52 11.88 -22.06
N SER A 33 -3.98 11.64 -23.30
CA SER A 33 -4.77 10.46 -23.68
C SER A 33 -3.91 9.22 -23.96
N ALA A 34 -3.15 8.75 -22.97
CA ALA A 34 -2.40 7.51 -23.12
C ALA A 34 -3.34 6.29 -23.27
N PRO A 35 -3.09 5.38 -24.23
CA PRO A 35 -4.00 4.26 -24.55
C PRO A 35 -4.03 3.12 -23.51
N ARG A 36 -3.12 3.12 -22.53
CA ARG A 36 -3.06 2.15 -21.43
C ARG A 36 -2.74 2.87 -20.11
N PRO A 37 -3.43 2.60 -18.99
CA PRO A 37 -3.21 3.28 -17.72
C PRO A 37 -1.87 2.91 -17.07
N VAL A 38 -1.41 3.76 -16.15
CA VAL A 38 -0.26 3.49 -15.26
C VAL A 38 -0.45 2.14 -14.56
N GLY A 39 0.61 1.33 -14.50
CA GLY A 39 0.55 -0.04 -13.99
C GLY A 39 0.15 -1.09 -15.04
N SER A 40 -0.19 -0.72 -16.28
CA SER A 40 -0.29 -1.70 -17.38
C SER A 40 1.08 -2.32 -17.65
N GLN A 41 1.12 -3.62 -17.90
CA GLN A 41 2.38 -4.35 -18.04
C GLN A 41 2.46 -5.06 -19.40
N LEU A 42 3.69 -5.25 -19.87
CA LEU A 42 4.07 -6.11 -20.99
C LEU A 42 5.24 -6.97 -20.53
N ALA A 43 5.07 -8.29 -20.51
CA ALA A 43 6.14 -9.25 -20.39
C ALA A 43 6.70 -9.58 -21.77
N ILE A 44 8.02 -9.65 -21.88
CA ILE A 44 8.77 -9.96 -23.10
C ILE A 44 9.72 -11.12 -22.79
N SER A 45 9.58 -12.25 -23.48
CA SER A 45 10.56 -13.34 -23.39
C SER A 45 11.80 -13.06 -24.25
N ALA A 46 12.93 -13.71 -23.97
CA ALA A 46 14.12 -13.66 -24.83
C ALA A 46 13.91 -14.29 -26.23
N ALA A 47 12.76 -14.89 -26.50
CA ALA A 47 12.31 -15.31 -27.83
C ALA A 47 11.32 -14.29 -28.47
N ALA A 48 11.21 -13.09 -27.90
CA ALA A 48 10.27 -12.03 -28.26
C ALA A 48 8.78 -12.44 -28.18
N GLU A 49 8.44 -13.41 -27.33
CA GLU A 49 7.04 -13.70 -26.99
C GLU A 49 6.49 -12.59 -26.08
N LEU A 50 5.23 -12.20 -26.28
CA LEU A 50 4.60 -11.06 -25.62
C LEU A 50 3.35 -11.46 -24.84
N ALA A 51 3.20 -10.91 -23.63
CA ALA A 51 1.97 -11.00 -22.84
C ALA A 51 1.70 -9.65 -22.17
N GLY A 52 0.45 -9.19 -22.16
CA GLY A 52 0.15 -7.81 -21.75
C GLY A 52 0.27 -6.78 -22.88
N SER A 53 0.35 -5.50 -22.53
CA SER A 53 0.51 -4.35 -23.44
C SER A 53 0.77 -3.06 -22.66
N VAL A 54 1.63 -2.20 -23.18
CA VAL A 54 1.99 -0.89 -22.58
C VAL A 54 1.42 0.30 -23.34
N SER A 55 0.97 0.15 -24.60
CA SER A 55 0.28 1.23 -25.31
C SER A 55 -0.79 0.77 -26.32
N GLY A 56 -1.19 -0.51 -26.31
CA GLY A 56 -2.16 -1.05 -27.26
C GLY A 56 -1.60 -1.32 -28.67
N GLY A 57 -0.29 -1.21 -28.89
CA GLY A 57 0.39 -1.58 -30.14
C GLY A 57 1.30 -0.51 -30.75
N CYS A 58 1.30 0.73 -30.22
CA CYS A 58 2.01 1.87 -30.83
C CYS A 58 3.50 1.94 -30.51
N VAL A 59 3.94 1.54 -29.31
CA VAL A 59 5.38 1.57 -28.92
C VAL A 59 5.94 0.20 -28.51
N GLU A 60 5.09 -0.84 -28.49
CA GLU A 60 5.46 -2.22 -28.14
C GLU A 60 6.74 -2.70 -28.85
N GLY A 61 6.92 -2.42 -30.16
CA GLY A 61 8.11 -2.84 -30.89
C GLY A 61 9.42 -2.21 -30.39
N ALA A 62 9.40 -0.94 -29.98
CA ALA A 62 10.56 -0.27 -29.41
C ALA A 62 10.86 -0.76 -27.99
N VAL A 63 9.81 -1.00 -27.19
CA VAL A 63 9.91 -1.58 -25.84
C VAL A 63 10.48 -2.99 -25.90
N VAL A 64 10.14 -3.79 -26.92
CA VAL A 64 10.71 -5.13 -27.11
C VAL A 64 12.19 -5.09 -27.46
N ALA A 65 12.64 -4.19 -28.34
CA ALA A 65 14.05 -4.07 -28.71
C ALA A 65 14.92 -3.76 -27.47
N GLU A 66 14.55 -2.73 -26.72
CA GLU A 66 15.24 -2.32 -25.49
C GLU A 66 15.15 -3.37 -24.37
N ALA A 67 14.05 -4.11 -24.29
CA ALA A 67 13.92 -5.24 -23.37
C ALA A 67 14.86 -6.40 -23.70
N LEU A 68 15.13 -6.65 -24.99
CA LEU A 68 16.12 -7.66 -25.40
C LEU A 68 17.54 -7.22 -25.07
N GLU A 69 17.91 -5.95 -25.33
CA GLU A 69 19.21 -5.41 -24.92
C GLU A 69 19.42 -5.46 -23.40
N ALA A 70 18.40 -5.07 -22.62
CA ALA A 70 18.39 -5.16 -21.16
C ALA A 70 18.55 -6.61 -20.63
N LEU A 71 18.11 -7.61 -21.40
CA LEU A 71 18.31 -9.03 -21.06
C LEU A 71 19.72 -9.53 -21.40
N GLU A 72 20.45 -8.86 -22.29
CA GLU A 72 21.85 -9.17 -22.63
C GLU A 72 22.84 -8.51 -21.66
N ASP A 73 22.67 -7.24 -21.31
CA ASP A 73 23.56 -6.49 -20.41
C ASP A 73 23.16 -6.52 -18.92
N GLY A 74 21.94 -6.98 -18.63
CA GLY A 74 21.37 -7.05 -17.28
C GLY A 74 21.04 -5.70 -16.66
N GLN A 75 21.00 -4.61 -17.44
CA GLN A 75 20.76 -3.26 -16.95
C GLN A 75 19.29 -2.83 -17.15
N PRO A 76 18.64 -2.24 -16.12
CA PRO A 76 17.30 -1.70 -16.29
C PRO A 76 17.31 -0.48 -17.21
N ARG A 77 16.34 -0.40 -18.11
CA ARG A 77 16.14 0.73 -19.03
C ARG A 77 14.88 1.52 -18.66
N VAL A 78 14.91 2.83 -18.84
CA VAL A 78 13.72 3.68 -18.87
C VAL A 78 13.67 4.38 -20.21
N LEU A 79 12.52 4.21 -20.87
CA LEU A 79 12.27 4.63 -22.23
C LEU A 79 11.28 5.79 -22.18
N GLU A 80 11.65 6.91 -22.78
CA GLU A 80 10.79 8.09 -22.89
C GLU A 80 10.31 8.21 -24.34
N PHE A 81 9.00 8.01 -24.53
CA PHE A 81 8.37 8.12 -25.85
C PHE A 81 7.55 9.41 -25.91
N GLY A 82 8.05 10.36 -26.69
CA GLY A 82 7.42 11.67 -26.91
C GLY A 82 7.79 12.22 -28.28
N VAL A 83 6.99 13.16 -28.78
CA VAL A 83 7.26 13.89 -30.02
C VAL A 83 7.68 15.30 -29.63
N SER A 84 8.79 15.80 -30.17
CA SER A 84 9.16 17.21 -30.07
C SER A 84 8.19 18.04 -30.90
N ASP A 85 7.57 19.06 -30.31
CA ASP A 85 6.71 19.99 -31.02
C ASP A 85 7.43 20.61 -32.22
N ASP A 86 6.86 20.41 -33.42
CA ASP A 86 6.93 21.37 -34.54
C ASP A 86 6.01 20.97 -35.73
N GLN A 87 5.61 19.70 -35.90
CA GLN A 87 4.63 19.29 -36.93
C GLN A 87 3.62 18.22 -36.48
N ALA A 88 2.63 18.63 -35.68
CA ALA A 88 1.53 17.77 -35.19
C ALA A 88 0.34 17.59 -36.18
N PHE A 89 0.51 17.85 -37.49
CA PHE A 89 -0.57 17.80 -38.50
C PHE A 89 -0.15 17.03 -39.77
N ALA A 90 -0.19 15.70 -39.71
CA ALA A 90 -0.18 14.85 -40.92
C ALA A 90 -0.75 13.43 -40.70
N VAL A 91 -0.50 12.80 -39.55
CA VAL A 91 -0.93 11.41 -39.26
C VAL A 91 -1.43 11.31 -37.82
N GLY A 92 -2.65 10.83 -37.62
CA GLY A 92 -3.38 11.00 -36.35
C GLY A 92 -2.91 10.10 -35.20
N LEU A 93 -2.10 10.66 -34.31
CA LEU A 93 -1.75 10.10 -32.99
C LEU A 93 -1.83 11.20 -31.92
N ALA A 94 -2.35 10.88 -30.73
CA ALA A 94 -2.64 11.86 -29.68
C ALA A 94 -2.00 11.49 -28.31
N CYS A 95 -1.08 12.36 -27.87
CA CYS A 95 -0.58 12.56 -26.48
C CYS A 95 0.43 11.55 -25.85
N GLY A 96 1.24 12.02 -24.86
CA GLY A 96 2.16 11.20 -24.02
C GLY A 96 2.76 11.92 -22.77
N GLY A 97 3.35 11.19 -21.78
CA GLY A 97 4.12 11.71 -20.60
C GLY A 97 4.61 10.71 -19.49
N ARG A 98 4.93 11.17 -18.24
CA ARG A 98 6.02 10.65 -17.31
C ARG A 98 5.95 10.93 -15.75
N ILE A 99 6.28 9.89 -14.92
CA ILE A 99 5.96 9.38 -13.52
C ILE A 99 5.41 10.21 -12.29
N ARG A 100 4.44 9.60 -11.54
CA ARG A 100 4.21 9.70 -10.04
C ARG A 100 3.77 8.39 -9.33
N VAL A 101 4.08 8.24 -8.02
CA VAL A 101 3.85 7.02 -7.18
C VAL A 101 3.27 7.35 -5.79
N MET A 102 2.43 6.47 -5.22
CA MET A 102 1.93 6.51 -3.83
C MET A 102 2.11 5.13 -3.16
N VAL A 103 2.59 5.08 -1.90
CA VAL A 103 2.81 3.81 -1.17
C VAL A 103 2.20 3.85 0.23
N GLU A 104 1.43 2.83 0.59
CA GLU A 104 1.05 2.53 1.97
C GLU A 104 2.16 1.66 2.60
N PRO A 105 3.00 2.18 3.53
CA PRO A 105 3.89 1.34 4.31
C PRO A 105 3.07 0.31 5.12
N ILE A 106 3.62 -0.89 5.30
CA ILE A 106 2.97 -2.14 5.74
C ILE A 106 2.03 -2.82 4.73
N GLY A 107 1.69 -2.16 3.62
CA GLY A 107 0.83 -2.73 2.58
C GLY A 107 -0.66 -2.54 2.85
N GLY A 108 -1.47 -2.89 1.85
CA GLY A 108 -2.90 -2.51 1.78
C GLY A 108 -3.71 -2.87 3.03
N GLU A 109 -4.69 -2.02 3.33
CA GLU A 109 -5.62 -2.20 4.47
C GLU A 109 -4.89 -2.31 5.83
N SER A 110 -3.83 -1.50 6.00
CA SER A 110 -2.97 -1.51 7.18
C SER A 110 -2.28 -2.85 7.42
N GLY A 111 -1.79 -3.45 6.34
CA GLY A 111 -1.03 -4.70 6.36
C GLY A 111 -1.88 -5.95 6.40
N ALA A 112 -3.15 -5.88 5.98
CA ALA A 112 -3.92 -7.10 5.66
C ALA A 112 -3.31 -7.83 4.45
N HIS A 113 -2.63 -7.07 3.58
CA HIS A 113 -1.73 -7.56 2.53
C HIS A 113 -0.29 -7.13 2.80
N PRO A 114 0.49 -7.91 3.57
CA PRO A 114 1.91 -7.65 3.82
C PRO A 114 2.71 -7.50 2.53
N VAL A 115 3.51 -6.43 2.44
CA VAL A 115 4.52 -6.27 1.38
C VAL A 115 5.82 -7.00 1.74
N HIS A 116 6.61 -7.37 0.74
CA HIS A 116 7.94 -7.95 0.94
C HIS A 116 8.83 -7.04 1.81
N PRO A 117 9.70 -7.55 2.71
CA PRO A 117 10.49 -6.71 3.62
C PRO A 117 11.34 -5.62 2.94
N ASP A 118 11.93 -5.91 1.78
CA ASP A 118 12.69 -4.93 0.99
C ASP A 118 11.83 -3.99 0.12
N TRP A 119 10.49 -4.11 0.12
CA TRP A 119 9.59 -3.32 -0.74
C TRP A 119 9.82 -1.82 -0.59
N ASN A 120 9.64 -1.28 0.62
CA ASN A 120 9.76 0.17 0.88
C ASN A 120 11.14 0.71 0.46
N LYS A 121 12.21 -0.07 0.71
CA LYS A 121 13.60 0.27 0.36
C LYS A 121 13.82 0.27 -1.15
N THR A 122 13.20 -0.67 -1.84
CA THR A 122 13.23 -0.78 -3.30
C THR A 122 12.49 0.39 -3.93
N ILE A 123 11.29 0.74 -3.46
CA ILE A 123 10.55 1.90 -3.96
C ILE A 123 11.30 3.21 -3.69
N ARG A 124 11.86 3.42 -2.48
CA ARG A 124 12.72 4.60 -2.19
C ARG A 124 13.84 4.76 -3.21
N LYS A 125 14.59 3.68 -3.49
CA LYS A 125 15.66 3.69 -4.50
C LYS A 125 15.14 4.07 -5.89
N LEU A 126 13.97 3.55 -6.30
CA LEU A 126 13.37 3.87 -7.59
C LEU A 126 12.89 5.34 -7.66
N CYS A 127 12.27 5.86 -6.59
CA CYS A 127 11.91 7.27 -6.47
C CYS A 127 13.14 8.19 -6.60
N ASP A 128 14.25 7.84 -5.93
CA ASP A 128 15.51 8.58 -6.03
C ASP A 128 16.11 8.53 -7.44
N GLN A 129 16.10 7.35 -8.06
CA GLN A 129 16.64 7.12 -9.42
C GLN A 129 15.89 7.91 -10.50
N TYR A 130 14.57 8.07 -10.36
CA TYR A 130 13.73 8.73 -11.38
C TYR A 130 13.26 10.14 -11.00
N GLY A 131 13.69 10.66 -9.85
CA GLY A 131 13.28 11.99 -9.36
C GLY A 131 11.80 12.08 -8.96
N SER A 132 11.14 10.94 -8.74
CA SER A 132 9.74 10.88 -8.27
C SER A 132 9.67 11.10 -6.76
N LEU A 133 8.59 11.72 -6.29
CA LEU A 133 8.34 11.85 -4.85
C LEU A 133 7.80 10.52 -4.29
N LEU A 134 8.41 10.03 -3.21
CA LEU A 134 7.86 8.96 -2.40
C LEU A 134 6.84 9.54 -1.41
N ILE A 135 5.60 9.07 -1.48
CA ILE A 135 4.56 9.38 -0.50
C ILE A 135 4.35 8.14 0.39
N PHE A 136 4.45 8.31 1.70
CA PHE A 136 3.95 7.33 2.68
C PHE A 136 2.58 7.76 3.19
N ASP A 137 1.58 6.90 3.03
CA ASP A 137 0.33 7.01 3.79
C ASP A 137 0.51 6.42 5.19
N GLU A 138 0.71 7.30 6.17
CA GLU A 138 0.83 6.96 7.58
C GLU A 138 -0.44 7.30 8.39
N VAL A 139 -1.62 7.33 7.75
CA VAL A 139 -2.91 7.55 8.43
C VAL A 139 -3.18 6.51 9.52
N VAL A 140 -2.63 5.29 9.40
CA VAL A 140 -2.80 4.22 10.41
C VAL A 140 -1.51 3.90 11.16
N THR A 141 -0.37 3.92 10.46
CA THR A 141 0.94 3.49 10.96
C THR A 141 1.67 4.57 11.75
N GLY A 142 1.41 5.85 11.43
CA GLY A 142 1.96 7.02 12.11
C GLY A 142 1.58 7.01 13.59
N PHE A 143 2.58 7.19 14.46
CA PHE A 143 2.44 7.09 15.93
C PHE A 143 1.92 5.74 16.46
N ARG A 144 1.76 4.71 15.61
CA ARG A 144 1.21 3.40 15.99
C ARG A 144 2.21 2.25 15.90
N LEU A 145 3.11 2.30 14.92
CA LEU A 145 4.21 1.33 14.79
C LEU A 145 5.46 1.79 15.54
N ASP A 146 5.73 3.09 15.50
CA ASP A 146 6.74 3.80 16.27
C ASP A 146 6.22 5.24 16.50
N MET A 147 6.72 5.95 17.52
CA MET A 147 6.47 7.40 17.68
C MET A 147 6.94 8.24 16.48
N GLY A 148 7.91 7.76 15.70
CA GLY A 148 8.33 8.35 14.43
C GLY A 148 7.62 7.77 13.20
N GLY A 149 6.67 6.84 13.37
CA GLY A 149 5.94 6.20 12.26
C GLY A 149 6.69 5.04 11.59
N ALA A 150 6.08 4.49 10.54
CA ALA A 150 6.65 3.47 9.68
C ALA A 150 7.96 3.93 9.02
N GLN A 151 8.08 5.20 8.65
CA GLN A 151 9.32 5.82 8.17
C GLN A 151 10.51 5.61 9.14
N LYS A 152 10.27 5.66 10.46
CA LYS A 152 11.30 5.34 11.47
C LYS A 152 11.50 3.84 11.63
N LEU A 153 10.44 3.04 11.64
CA LEU A 153 10.51 1.57 11.74
C LEU A 153 11.35 0.96 10.59
N TYR A 154 11.11 1.41 9.36
CA TYR A 154 11.80 0.93 8.16
C TYR A 154 13.10 1.68 7.86
N ASN A 155 13.43 2.74 8.61
CA ASN A 155 14.55 3.65 8.37
C ASN A 155 14.57 4.22 6.93
N ILE A 156 13.41 4.68 6.46
CA ILE A 156 13.21 5.23 5.11
C ILE A 156 12.48 6.55 5.22
N MET A 157 13.07 7.62 4.71
CA MET A 157 12.46 8.94 4.67
C MET A 157 11.62 9.10 3.38
N PRO A 158 10.29 9.28 3.48
CA PRO A 158 9.48 9.68 2.34
C PRO A 158 9.67 11.17 2.04
N ASP A 159 9.28 11.59 0.83
CA ASP A 159 9.25 13.00 0.45
C ASP A 159 8.01 13.71 0.99
N ILE A 160 6.91 12.96 1.15
CA ILE A 160 5.63 13.38 1.73
C ILE A 160 5.11 12.28 2.67
N THR A 161 4.61 12.68 3.84
CA THR A 161 3.92 11.80 4.80
C THR A 161 2.48 12.29 4.97
N VAL A 162 1.50 11.44 4.69
CA VAL A 162 0.09 11.68 5.04
C VAL A 162 -0.16 11.09 6.42
N LEU A 163 -0.84 11.83 7.31
CA LEU A 163 -1.11 11.41 8.68
C LEU A 163 -2.60 11.59 8.99
N GLY A 164 -3.12 10.79 9.91
CA GLY A 164 -4.52 10.87 10.30
C GLY A 164 -4.85 10.02 11.52
N LYS A 165 -6.15 9.69 11.67
CA LYS A 165 -6.74 8.86 12.75
C LYS A 165 -6.22 9.22 14.16
N ILE A 166 -5.14 8.57 14.60
CA ILE A 166 -4.56 8.75 15.93
C ILE A 166 -3.96 10.14 16.13
N ILE A 167 -3.56 10.87 15.07
CA ILE A 167 -2.92 12.19 15.21
C ILE A 167 -3.70 13.18 16.09
N THR A 168 -5.05 13.20 16.03
CA THR A 168 -5.90 14.03 16.91
C THR A 168 -6.69 13.22 17.94
N HIS A 169 -6.38 11.93 18.14
CA HIS A 169 -6.99 11.09 19.18
C HIS A 169 -8.54 11.10 19.21
N GLY A 170 -9.16 11.04 18.03
CA GLY A 170 -10.63 10.99 17.87
C GLY A 170 -11.33 12.35 17.75
N TYR A 171 -10.61 13.46 17.87
CA TYR A 171 -11.16 14.79 17.59
C TYR A 171 -11.23 15.06 16.06
N PRO A 172 -12.21 15.86 15.58
CA PRO A 172 -12.41 16.15 14.16
C PRO A 172 -11.21 16.85 13.51
N SER A 173 -11.15 16.83 12.18
CA SER A 173 -9.95 17.28 11.41
C SER A 173 -8.68 16.50 11.77
N SER A 174 -8.85 15.18 11.88
CA SER A 174 -7.83 14.16 12.11
C SER A 174 -6.97 13.87 10.86
N GLY A 175 -6.38 14.91 10.26
CA GLY A 175 -5.58 14.80 9.05
C GLY A 175 -4.45 15.83 8.97
N ALA A 176 -3.29 15.41 8.49
CA ALA A 176 -2.17 16.30 8.15
C ALA A 176 -1.39 15.76 6.96
N VAL A 177 -0.80 16.67 6.18
CA VAL A 177 0.20 16.35 5.15
C VAL A 177 1.48 17.08 5.54
N ALA A 178 2.56 16.32 5.70
CA ALA A 178 3.90 16.81 6.00
C ALA A 178 4.88 16.28 4.96
N GLY A 179 6.13 16.74 4.99
CA GLY A 179 7.13 16.29 4.04
C GLY A 179 8.35 17.21 3.97
N ARG A 180 9.17 17.02 2.95
CA ARG A 180 10.35 17.85 2.71
C ARG A 180 9.97 19.33 2.56
N LYS A 181 10.81 20.21 3.11
CA LYS A 181 10.59 21.66 3.13
C LYS A 181 10.50 22.29 1.73
N ASP A 182 11.22 21.76 0.74
CA ASP A 182 11.16 22.22 -0.65
C ASP A 182 9.86 21.78 -1.34
N VAL A 183 9.41 20.54 -1.11
CA VAL A 183 8.12 20.05 -1.61
C VAL A 183 6.95 20.82 -0.99
N MET A 184 6.92 20.97 0.34
CA MET A 184 5.82 21.65 1.05
C MET A 184 5.72 23.16 0.74
N LYS A 185 6.76 23.80 0.20
CA LYS A 185 6.73 25.23 -0.19
C LYS A 185 5.73 25.56 -1.30
N VAL A 186 5.26 24.58 -2.07
CA VAL A 186 4.24 24.79 -3.12
C VAL A 186 2.85 25.07 -2.55
N CYS A 187 2.63 24.75 -1.27
CA CYS A 187 1.36 24.98 -0.57
C CYS A 187 1.28 26.40 0.03
N SER A 188 0.06 26.92 0.19
CA SER A 188 -0.24 28.24 0.73
C SER A 188 -1.60 28.27 1.43
N GLY A 189 -1.71 28.97 2.56
CA GLY A 189 -2.99 29.29 3.21
C GLY A 189 -3.73 30.49 2.57
N SER A 190 -3.14 31.08 1.52
CA SER A 190 -3.67 32.24 0.80
C SER A 190 -3.71 31.96 -0.70
N MET A 191 -4.69 32.53 -1.41
CA MET A 191 -4.79 32.45 -2.87
C MET A 191 -3.59 33.11 -3.57
N GLY A 192 -3.18 32.56 -4.71
CA GLY A 192 -2.03 33.01 -5.52
C GLY A 192 -1.50 31.85 -6.37
N ASP A 193 -0.26 31.97 -6.86
CA ASP A 193 0.39 30.98 -7.75
C ASP A 193 0.78 29.65 -7.06
N LYS A 194 0.26 29.41 -5.86
CA LYS A 194 0.55 28.25 -5.01
C LYS A 194 -0.70 27.43 -4.78
N ILE A 195 -0.52 26.14 -4.47
CA ILE A 195 -1.62 25.25 -4.11
C ILE A 195 -2.27 25.77 -2.84
N PHE A 196 -3.52 26.24 -2.97
CA PHE A 196 -4.30 26.69 -1.82
C PHE A 196 -4.68 25.49 -0.94
N VAL A 197 -4.33 25.57 0.35
CA VAL A 197 -4.65 24.57 1.36
C VAL A 197 -5.36 25.29 2.51
N GLY A 198 -6.64 24.97 2.71
CA GLY A 198 -7.47 25.57 3.75
C GLY A 198 -8.68 24.71 4.08
N GLY A 199 -9.42 25.11 5.12
CA GLY A 199 -10.66 24.47 5.54
C GLY A 199 -11.11 24.98 6.90
N THR A 200 -12.42 25.18 7.11
CA THR A 200 -12.98 25.87 8.28
C THR A 200 -12.60 25.25 9.63
N LEU A 201 -12.36 23.93 9.67
CA LEU A 201 -11.95 23.19 10.87
C LEU A 201 -10.47 22.77 10.87
N ALA A 202 -9.73 23.08 9.80
CA ALA A 202 -8.31 22.75 9.71
C ALA A 202 -7.53 23.45 10.84
N ALA A 203 -6.68 22.69 11.54
CA ALA A 203 -5.94 23.16 12.71
C ALA A 203 -6.79 23.83 13.82
N ASN A 204 -8.06 23.41 13.99
CA ASN A 204 -8.92 23.95 15.06
C ASN A 204 -8.27 23.74 16.46
N PRO A 205 -8.37 24.72 17.40
CA PRO A 205 -7.61 24.69 18.65
C PRO A 205 -7.83 23.46 19.52
N ILE A 206 -9.05 22.91 19.54
CA ILE A 206 -9.40 21.73 20.35
C ILE A 206 -8.62 20.51 19.85
N SER A 207 -8.60 20.29 18.54
CA SER A 207 -7.96 19.13 17.93
C SER A 207 -6.43 19.25 17.93
N MET A 208 -5.89 20.48 17.87
CA MET A 208 -4.46 20.74 18.05
C MET A 208 -4.01 20.53 19.50
N ALA A 209 -4.81 20.94 20.49
CA ALA A 209 -4.53 20.64 21.90
C ALA A 209 -4.58 19.13 22.18
N ALA A 210 -5.60 18.42 21.68
CA ALA A 210 -5.71 16.96 21.79
C ALA A 210 -4.49 16.25 21.16
N CYS A 211 -4.11 16.62 19.93
CA CYS A 211 -2.90 16.15 19.26
C CYS A 211 -1.64 16.34 20.13
N TYR A 212 -1.36 17.57 20.55
CA TYR A 212 -0.14 17.90 21.30
C TYR A 212 -0.04 17.12 22.62
N TYR A 213 -1.07 17.18 23.46
CA TYR A 213 -1.01 16.55 24.79
C TYR A 213 -1.04 15.03 24.71
N ALA A 214 -1.79 14.44 23.78
CA ALA A 214 -1.86 13.00 23.65
C ALA A 214 -0.57 12.41 23.07
N LEU A 215 0.03 13.01 22.03
CA LEU A 215 1.32 12.56 21.50
C LEU A 215 2.45 12.71 22.53
N LYS A 216 2.44 13.79 23.32
CA LYS A 216 3.36 13.97 24.44
C LYS A 216 3.17 12.87 25.49
N TYR A 217 1.93 12.62 25.93
CA TYR A 217 1.61 11.57 26.89
C TYR A 217 1.98 10.17 26.39
N MET A 218 1.78 9.87 25.09
CA MET A 218 2.21 8.62 24.46
C MET A 218 3.72 8.41 24.54
N ALA A 219 4.50 9.47 24.29
CA ALA A 219 5.96 9.44 24.39
C ALA A 219 6.43 9.25 25.84
N GLU A 220 5.84 9.99 26.79
CA GLU A 220 6.17 9.92 28.23
C GLU A 220 5.82 8.57 28.88
N ASN A 221 4.94 7.77 28.25
CA ASN A 221 4.42 6.52 28.80
C ASN A 221 4.75 5.28 27.96
N ASP A 222 5.67 5.36 27.00
CA ASP A 222 6.05 4.25 26.09
C ASP A 222 4.83 3.57 25.43
N ALA A 223 3.82 4.35 25.05
CA ALA A 223 2.49 3.82 24.72
C ALA A 223 2.51 2.82 23.54
N VAL A 224 3.35 3.11 22.53
CA VAL A 224 3.52 2.26 21.34
C VAL A 224 4.18 0.92 21.69
N ALA A 225 5.19 0.93 22.57
CA ALA A 225 5.88 -0.28 23.01
C ALA A 225 4.96 -1.15 23.87
N LYS A 226 4.18 -0.56 24.80
CA LYS A 226 3.20 -1.26 25.61
C LYS A 226 2.10 -1.91 24.76
N ALA A 227 1.52 -1.17 23.82
CA ALA A 227 0.52 -1.69 22.89
C ALA A 227 1.07 -2.85 22.04
N THR A 228 2.27 -2.68 21.48
CA THR A 228 2.95 -3.73 20.69
C THR A 228 3.26 -4.98 21.52
N ALA A 229 3.74 -4.82 22.76
CA ALA A 229 3.99 -5.94 23.67
C ALA A 229 2.70 -6.71 24.00
N TYR A 230 1.59 -6.01 24.21
CA TYR A 230 0.28 -6.65 24.38
C TYR A 230 -0.18 -7.38 23.11
N ALA A 231 -0.07 -6.75 21.93
CA ALA A 231 -0.42 -7.36 20.65
C ALA A 231 0.38 -8.65 20.38
N ASN A 232 1.69 -8.65 20.62
CA ASN A 232 2.53 -9.84 20.47
C ASN A 232 2.09 -10.98 21.40
N ARG A 233 1.74 -10.67 22.66
CA ARG A 233 1.25 -11.66 23.63
C ARG A 233 -0.10 -12.25 23.21
N LEU A 234 -1.05 -11.40 22.81
CA LEU A 234 -2.38 -11.84 22.36
C LEU A 234 -2.29 -12.64 21.05
N THR A 235 -1.48 -12.19 20.09
CA THR A 235 -1.22 -12.92 18.83
C THR A 235 -0.67 -14.31 19.09
N LYS A 236 0.30 -14.45 19.99
CA LYS A 236 0.82 -15.77 20.37
C LYS A 236 -0.28 -16.64 20.99
N ALA A 237 -0.98 -16.12 22.00
CA ALA A 237 -1.99 -16.89 22.73
C ALA A 237 -3.18 -17.32 21.84
N LEU A 238 -3.58 -16.50 20.87
CA LEU A 238 -4.60 -16.86 19.89
C LEU A 238 -4.11 -17.93 18.92
N ASN A 239 -2.87 -17.87 18.44
CA ASN A 239 -2.30 -18.95 17.61
C ASN A 239 -2.12 -20.25 18.40
N ASP A 240 -1.72 -20.17 19.69
CA ASP A 240 -1.67 -21.34 20.58
C ASP A 240 -3.06 -21.98 20.74
N LEU A 241 -4.12 -21.16 20.86
CA LEU A 241 -5.52 -21.61 20.90
C LEU A 241 -5.96 -22.22 19.56
N TYR A 242 -5.68 -21.56 18.43
CA TYR A 242 -6.08 -22.04 17.10
C TYR A 242 -5.36 -23.33 16.72
N ALA A 243 -4.13 -23.56 17.20
CA ALA A 243 -3.42 -24.82 17.05
C ALA A 243 -4.13 -26.02 17.72
N THR A 244 -5.07 -25.79 18.65
CA THR A 244 -5.94 -26.85 19.21
C THR A 244 -7.08 -27.25 18.26
N ARG A 245 -7.31 -26.47 17.20
CA ARG A 245 -8.35 -26.63 16.17
C ARG A 245 -7.76 -26.50 14.76
N PRO A 246 -6.83 -27.39 14.36
CA PRO A 246 -6.18 -27.35 13.05
C PRO A 246 -7.15 -27.55 11.88
N ASP A 247 -8.36 -28.08 12.16
CA ASP A 247 -9.46 -28.21 11.21
C ASP A 247 -10.05 -26.87 10.73
N LEU A 248 -9.81 -25.78 11.46
CA LEU A 248 -10.32 -24.44 11.10
C LEU A 248 -9.36 -23.67 10.18
N GLY A 249 -8.06 -23.99 10.17
CA GLY A 249 -7.06 -23.25 9.38
C GLY A 249 -6.82 -21.79 9.83
N PHE A 250 -7.29 -21.40 11.02
CA PHE A 250 -7.19 -20.02 11.51
C PHE A 250 -5.78 -19.66 11.97
N PHE A 251 -5.37 -18.42 11.73
CA PHE A 251 -4.14 -17.84 12.28
C PHE A 251 -4.27 -16.33 12.55
N VAL A 252 -3.37 -15.77 13.36
CA VAL A 252 -3.30 -14.34 13.68
C VAL A 252 -1.88 -13.84 13.44
N TYR A 253 -1.72 -12.63 12.92
CA TYR A 253 -0.44 -11.93 12.88
C TYR A 253 -0.63 -10.45 13.22
N ASN A 254 0.48 -9.75 13.51
CA ASN A 254 0.41 -8.34 13.88
C ASN A 254 1.62 -7.53 13.41
N PHE A 255 1.37 -6.26 13.07
CA PHE A 255 2.39 -5.23 12.85
C PHE A 255 2.32 -4.23 13.99
N GLY A 256 3.26 -4.31 14.94
CA GLY A 256 3.20 -3.52 16.17
C GLY A 256 1.87 -3.73 16.88
N ALA A 257 1.14 -2.64 17.14
CA ALA A 257 -0.17 -2.64 17.77
C ALA A 257 -1.37 -3.03 16.86
N ILE A 258 -1.15 -3.31 15.57
CA ILE A 258 -2.19 -3.64 14.56
C ILE A 258 -2.28 -5.16 14.41
N MET A 259 -3.43 -5.76 14.72
CA MET A 259 -3.65 -7.22 14.66
C MET A 259 -4.62 -7.62 13.56
N HIS A 260 -4.29 -8.71 12.85
CA HIS A 260 -5.04 -9.26 11.73
C HIS A 260 -5.42 -10.72 11.99
N TYR A 261 -6.70 -11.03 11.87
CA TYR A 261 -7.33 -12.32 12.14
C TYR A 261 -7.65 -13.00 10.81
N MET A 262 -6.91 -14.03 10.49
CA MET A 262 -7.12 -14.82 9.27
C MET A 262 -8.01 -16.01 9.60
N THR A 263 -9.31 -15.74 9.69
CA THR A 263 -10.37 -16.74 9.89
C THR A 263 -10.96 -17.20 8.55
N THR A 264 -11.13 -16.27 7.61
CA THR A 264 -11.72 -16.52 6.28
C THR A 264 -10.80 -16.16 5.13
N ALA A 265 -9.63 -15.56 5.43
CA ALA A 265 -8.74 -14.93 4.46
C ALA A 265 -9.50 -14.02 3.47
N PHE A 266 -10.51 -13.28 3.94
CA PHE A 266 -11.42 -12.47 3.09
C PHE A 266 -10.69 -11.54 2.11
N PHE A 267 -9.60 -10.91 2.52
CA PHE A 267 -8.84 -10.01 1.64
C PHE A 267 -8.00 -10.77 0.60
N SER A 268 -7.59 -12.02 0.90
CA SER A 268 -6.75 -12.87 0.04
C SER A 268 -7.57 -13.73 -0.93
N ILE A 269 -8.51 -13.12 -1.62
CA ILE A 269 -9.28 -13.75 -2.70
C ILE A 269 -8.62 -13.38 -4.03
N ASP A 270 -8.33 -14.37 -4.87
CA ASP A 270 -7.97 -14.11 -6.26
C ASP A 270 -9.20 -13.58 -7.01
N LEU A 271 -9.20 -12.30 -7.35
CA LEU A 271 -10.29 -11.64 -8.07
C LEU A 271 -10.44 -12.13 -9.52
N ASN A 272 -9.43 -12.80 -10.07
CA ASN A 272 -9.47 -13.40 -11.40
C ASN A 272 -10.06 -14.82 -11.39
N ALA A 273 -10.25 -15.42 -10.20
CA ALA A 273 -10.80 -16.77 -10.09
C ALA A 273 -12.27 -16.79 -10.57
N PRO A 274 -12.71 -17.81 -11.35
CA PRO A 274 -14.09 -17.89 -11.84
C PRO A 274 -15.18 -17.90 -10.75
N ASN A 275 -14.80 -18.25 -9.52
CA ASN A 275 -15.65 -18.29 -8.34
C ASN A 275 -15.41 -17.10 -7.36
N ALA A 276 -14.61 -16.10 -7.72
CA ALA A 276 -14.21 -14.99 -6.84
C ALA A 276 -15.40 -14.31 -6.14
N LEU A 277 -16.48 -14.02 -6.87
CA LEU A 277 -17.71 -13.45 -6.30
C LEU A 277 -18.34 -14.36 -5.22
N THR A 278 -18.40 -15.66 -5.47
CA THR A 278 -18.91 -16.65 -4.51
C THR A 278 -18.03 -16.72 -3.26
N GLU A 279 -16.71 -16.65 -3.43
CA GLU A 279 -15.77 -16.59 -2.32
C GLU A 279 -15.90 -15.31 -1.51
N ILE A 280 -16.08 -14.15 -2.16
CA ILE A 280 -16.32 -12.85 -1.49
C ILE A 280 -17.55 -12.95 -0.59
N PHE A 281 -18.70 -13.40 -1.11
CA PHE A 281 -19.92 -13.52 -0.32
C PHE A 281 -19.77 -14.53 0.83
N SER A 282 -19.18 -15.70 0.57
CA SER A 282 -19.00 -16.74 1.58
C SER A 282 -18.02 -16.34 2.69
N ARG A 283 -16.87 -15.77 2.33
CA ARG A 283 -15.85 -15.32 3.29
C ARG A 283 -16.30 -14.07 4.06
N ASN A 284 -17.13 -13.20 3.47
CA ASN A 284 -17.74 -12.08 4.18
C ASN A 284 -18.77 -12.56 5.20
N GLN A 285 -19.68 -13.48 4.83
CA GLN A 285 -20.67 -14.02 5.77
C GLN A 285 -20.02 -14.64 7.01
N VAL A 286 -18.95 -15.43 6.83
CA VAL A 286 -18.24 -16.03 7.98
C VAL A 286 -17.49 -14.99 8.81
N ALA A 287 -17.02 -13.89 8.22
CA ALA A 287 -16.44 -12.77 8.97
C ALA A 287 -17.51 -11.99 9.77
N ASP A 288 -18.70 -11.80 9.21
CA ASP A 288 -19.86 -11.22 9.90
C ASP A 288 -20.36 -12.13 11.04
N ASP A 289 -20.46 -13.44 10.82
CA ASP A 289 -20.82 -14.41 11.86
C ASP A 289 -19.80 -14.40 13.01
N TYR A 290 -18.50 -14.35 12.70
CA TYR A 290 -17.43 -14.22 13.69
C TYR A 290 -17.51 -12.90 14.45
N GLN A 291 -17.79 -11.78 13.77
CA GLN A 291 -18.02 -10.48 14.38
C GLN A 291 -19.21 -10.51 15.35
N VAL A 292 -20.33 -11.13 14.96
CA VAL A 292 -21.55 -11.25 15.79
C VAL A 292 -21.27 -12.10 17.03
N VAL A 293 -20.63 -13.26 16.89
CA VAL A 293 -20.29 -14.14 18.02
C VAL A 293 -19.30 -13.44 18.98
N THR A 294 -18.21 -12.87 18.47
CA THR A 294 -17.23 -12.16 19.31
C THR A 294 -17.85 -10.96 20.02
N MET A 295 -18.70 -10.19 19.35
CA MET A 295 -19.40 -9.04 19.95
C MET A 295 -20.41 -9.47 21.02
N ALA A 296 -21.12 -10.60 20.84
CA ALA A 296 -22.01 -11.16 21.87
C ALA A 296 -21.26 -11.56 23.15
N HIS A 297 -19.98 -11.94 23.04
CA HIS A 297 -19.08 -12.17 24.18
C HIS A 297 -18.32 -10.91 24.65
N GLY A 298 -18.65 -9.74 24.11
CA GLY A 298 -18.09 -8.45 24.52
C GLY A 298 -16.70 -8.15 23.95
N LEU A 299 -16.32 -8.77 22.83
CA LEU A 299 -15.11 -8.49 22.05
C LEU A 299 -15.49 -7.76 20.77
N CYS A 300 -15.20 -6.46 20.72
CA CYS A 300 -15.46 -5.63 19.54
C CYS A 300 -14.29 -5.74 18.55
N THR A 301 -14.46 -6.53 17.50
CA THR A 301 -13.54 -6.58 16.35
C THR A 301 -13.93 -5.55 15.28
N LEU A 302 -13.01 -5.27 14.35
CA LEU A 302 -13.30 -4.49 13.14
C LEU A 302 -13.59 -5.46 11.98
N ALA A 303 -14.86 -5.54 11.60
CA ALA A 303 -15.38 -6.39 10.51
C ALA A 303 -14.85 -7.84 10.58
N GLY A 304 -14.84 -8.44 11.77
CA GLY A 304 -14.39 -9.82 12.04
C GLY A 304 -12.92 -10.13 11.73
N THR A 305 -12.15 -9.16 11.21
CA THR A 305 -10.85 -9.39 10.57
C THR A 305 -9.69 -8.68 11.25
N ARG A 306 -9.94 -7.62 12.02
CA ARG A 306 -8.88 -6.78 12.62
C ARG A 306 -9.17 -6.35 14.05
N MET A 307 -8.12 -6.12 14.83
CA MET A 307 -8.18 -5.39 16.10
C MET A 307 -6.99 -4.43 16.24
N TYR A 308 -7.16 -3.40 17.07
CA TYR A 308 -6.09 -2.48 17.42
C TYR A 308 -5.89 -2.50 18.92
N THR A 309 -4.62 -2.60 19.34
CA THR A 309 -4.26 -2.58 20.76
C THR A 309 -3.81 -1.18 21.18
N CYS A 310 -3.93 -0.88 22.48
CA CYS A 310 -3.47 0.37 23.08
C CYS A 310 -2.78 0.10 24.42
N MET A 311 -2.13 1.12 24.96
CA MET A 311 -1.42 1.08 26.25
C MET A 311 -2.30 0.82 27.49
N GLN A 312 -3.63 0.79 27.34
CA GLN A 312 -4.57 0.52 28.43
C GLN A 312 -4.92 -0.97 28.57
N HIS A 313 -4.57 -1.81 27.58
CA HIS A 313 -4.82 -3.24 27.68
C HIS A 313 -3.83 -3.91 28.65
N ASP A 314 -4.37 -4.81 29.46
CA ASP A 314 -3.72 -5.44 30.61
C ASP A 314 -4.02 -6.94 30.69
N ASP A 315 -3.51 -7.62 31.71
CA ASP A 315 -3.72 -9.07 31.88
C ASP A 315 -5.18 -9.45 32.10
N ALA A 316 -6.00 -8.55 32.67
CA ALA A 316 -7.43 -8.75 32.81
C ALA A 316 -8.15 -8.71 31.45
N SER A 317 -7.77 -7.76 30.58
CA SER A 317 -8.23 -7.68 29.20
C SER A 317 -7.83 -8.93 28.41
N LEU A 318 -6.57 -9.37 28.53
CA LEU A 318 -6.05 -10.57 27.86
C LEU A 318 -6.85 -11.82 28.25
N LYS A 319 -7.07 -12.01 29.56
CA LYS A 319 -7.87 -13.13 30.09
C LYS A 319 -9.34 -13.08 29.69
N LYS A 320 -9.89 -11.91 29.35
CA LYS A 320 -11.26 -11.77 28.85
C LYS A 320 -11.35 -12.06 27.34
N THR A 321 -10.26 -11.87 26.60
CA THR A 321 -10.20 -12.11 25.14
C THR A 321 -9.96 -13.56 24.76
N LEU A 322 -9.24 -14.32 25.60
CA LEU A 322 -8.97 -15.75 25.44
C LEU A 322 -10.09 -16.63 26.03
#